data_AF-W6ML83-F1
#
_entry.id   AF-W6ML83-F1
#
_cell.length_a   1.000
_cell.length_b   1.000
_cell.length_c   1.000
_cell.angle_alpha   90.00
_cell.angle_beta   90.00
_cell.angle_gamma   90.00
#
_symmetry.space_group_name_H-M   'P 1'
#
loop_
_entity.id
_entity.type
_entity.pdbx_description
1 polymer ?
#
loop_
_entity_poly.entity_id
_entity_poly.type
_entity_poly.pdbx_seq_one_letter_code
_entity_poly.pdbx_strand_id
1 'polypeptide(L)'
;MPDLINMAPLPITMMDHEEDDSSGIDSRSLGDPHPHVWCKNCSIGEPTVVSGNVGFSFGSTKYVVYSIRLETVQGTKIVLRKRFSEFVKLREELLQIQQNVPSLPAKTVGRQFDNSFIEHRRRGLEFFLTAVLLDPTLSNTAPIKRFVLR
;
A
#
# COMPACT_ATOMS: atom_id res chain seq x y z
N MET A 1 56.48 -24.41 4.05
CA MET A 1 55.37 -23.44 4.10
C MET A 1 54.74 -23.43 2.71
N PRO A 2 53.68 -24.23 2.42
CA PRO A 2 53.05 -24.18 1.11
C PRO A 2 51.99 -23.07 1.03
N ASP A 3 51.91 -22.47 -0.15
CA ASP A 3 51.21 -21.23 -0.52
C ASP A 3 49.67 -21.29 -0.42
N LEU A 4 49.08 -20.26 0.19
CA LEU A 4 47.65 -20.08 0.47
C LEU A 4 46.81 -19.53 -0.71
N ILE A 5 47.29 -19.61 -1.96
CA ILE A 5 46.76 -18.76 -3.05
C ILE A 5 45.72 -19.48 -3.96
N ASN A 6 45.34 -20.74 -3.70
CA ASN A 6 44.43 -21.43 -4.64
C ASN A 6 43.41 -22.42 -4.05
N MET A 7 42.82 -22.11 -2.89
CA MET A 7 41.65 -22.87 -2.41
C MET A 7 40.37 -22.19 -2.91
N ALA A 8 39.56 -22.92 -3.68
CA ALA A 8 38.19 -22.53 -3.97
C ALA A 8 37.44 -22.30 -2.66
N PRO A 9 36.61 -21.25 -2.53
CA PRO A 9 35.87 -21.00 -1.32
C PRO A 9 34.97 -22.19 -1.01
N LEU A 10 35.03 -22.69 0.22
CA LEU A 10 34.13 -23.75 0.68
C LEU A 10 32.68 -23.26 0.55
N PRO A 11 31.74 -24.12 0.13
CA PRO A 11 30.33 -23.76 0.09
C PRO A 11 29.86 -23.37 1.49
N ILE A 12 29.27 -22.17 1.59
CA ILE A 12 28.71 -21.67 2.84
C ILE A 12 27.41 -22.43 3.10
N THR A 13 27.43 -23.33 4.07
CA THR A 13 26.21 -23.90 4.64
C THR A 13 25.55 -22.83 5.50
N MET A 14 24.35 -22.40 5.12
CA MET A 14 23.52 -21.55 5.98
C MET A 14 23.06 -22.39 7.16
N MET A 15 23.68 -22.19 8.33
CA MET A 15 23.18 -22.67 9.61
C MET A 15 22.32 -21.56 10.21
N ASP A 16 21.01 -21.79 10.23
CA ASP A 16 20.06 -20.90 10.87
C ASP A 16 20.31 -20.97 12.40
N HIS A 17 20.95 -19.95 12.95
CA HIS A 17 21.05 -19.78 14.40
C HIS A 17 19.76 -19.06 14.85
N GLU A 18 18.67 -19.83 14.97
CA GLU A 18 17.48 -19.34 15.69
C GLU A 18 17.83 -19.35 17.19
N GLU A 19 18.28 -18.21 17.71
CA GLU A 19 18.29 -17.99 19.16
C GLU A 19 16.83 -17.89 19.63
N ASP A 20 16.47 -18.87 20.45
CA ASP A 20 15.17 -19.10 21.05
C ASP A 20 14.89 -18.01 22.11
N ASP A 21 14.49 -16.81 21.68
CA ASP A 21 13.93 -15.81 22.59
C ASP A 21 12.43 -16.04 22.73
N SER A 22 12.12 -16.88 23.73
CA SER A 22 10.80 -17.18 24.25
C SER A 22 10.04 -15.88 24.63
N SER A 23 9.14 -15.43 23.77
CA SER A 23 7.93 -14.72 24.20
C SER A 23 6.75 -15.18 23.34
N GLY A 24 5.85 -15.95 23.94
CA GLY A 24 4.86 -16.77 23.25
C GLY A 24 3.87 -16.02 22.37
N ILE A 25 3.55 -16.65 21.24
CA ILE A 25 2.21 -17.04 20.79
C ILE A 25 2.45 -18.21 19.83
N ASP A 26 2.11 -19.41 20.28
CA ASP A 26 2.29 -20.64 19.52
C ASP A 26 1.24 -20.73 18.41
N SER A 27 1.65 -20.47 17.17
CA SER A 27 0.89 -20.87 15.98
C SER A 27 1.83 -21.40 14.90
N ARG A 28 2.61 -22.44 15.23
CA ARG A 28 3.30 -23.30 14.26
C ARG A 28 2.57 -24.64 14.22
N SER A 29 1.51 -24.72 13.43
CA SER A 29 0.83 -25.98 13.10
C SER A 29 0.37 -25.93 11.64
N LEU A 30 0.83 -26.92 10.86
CA LEU A 30 0.37 -27.36 9.54
C LEU A 30 -0.02 -26.28 8.52
N GLY A 31 0.87 -26.01 7.54
CA GLY A 31 0.49 -25.86 6.12
C GLY A 31 -0.64 -24.91 5.72
N ASP A 32 -1.11 -24.02 6.60
CA ASP A 32 -2.21 -23.13 6.32
C ASP A 32 -1.68 -21.98 5.47
N PRO A 33 -2.22 -21.74 4.26
CA PRO A 33 -1.99 -20.49 3.55
C PRO A 33 -2.81 -19.42 4.26
N HIS A 34 -2.50 -19.15 5.54
CA HIS A 34 -3.20 -18.12 6.28
C HIS A 34 -2.86 -16.81 5.58
N PRO A 35 -3.86 -16.08 5.05
CA PRO A 35 -3.59 -14.89 4.26
C PRO A 35 -2.80 -13.90 5.11
N HIS A 36 -1.51 -13.75 4.80
CA HIS A 36 -0.65 -12.89 5.60
C HIS A 36 -0.85 -11.44 5.16
N VAL A 37 -1.31 -10.60 6.09
CA VAL A 37 -1.39 -9.16 5.88
C VAL A 37 0.02 -8.59 5.81
N TRP A 38 0.40 -8.04 4.66
CA TRP A 38 1.75 -7.51 4.45
C TRP A 38 1.91 -6.05 4.92
N CYS A 39 0.80 -5.34 5.08
CA CYS A 39 0.74 -3.93 5.45
C CYS A 39 0.41 -3.77 6.94
N LYS A 40 1.29 -3.12 7.70
CA LYS A 40 1.10 -2.84 9.12
C LYS A 40 0.33 -1.54 9.34
N ASN A 41 0.61 -0.52 8.54
CA ASN A 41 0.00 0.80 8.70
C ASN A 41 -0.14 1.52 7.35
N CYS A 42 -1.19 2.31 7.21
CA CYS A 42 -1.44 3.16 6.05
C CYS A 42 -1.84 4.55 6.54
N SER A 43 -1.16 5.58 6.02
CA SER A 43 -1.51 6.98 6.28
C SER A 43 -1.53 7.80 4.99
N ILE A 44 -2.43 8.78 4.91
CA ILE A 44 -2.50 9.71 3.78
C ILE A 44 -2.10 11.10 4.27
N GLY A 45 -1.00 11.63 3.73
CA GLY A 45 -0.48 12.95 4.06
C GLY A 45 -1.20 14.09 3.33
N GLU A 46 -0.58 15.27 3.41
CA GLU A 46 -1.15 16.50 2.86
C GLU A 46 -1.49 16.39 1.36
N PRO A 47 -2.71 16.78 0.97
CA PRO A 47 -3.16 16.74 -0.41
C PRO A 47 -2.48 17.86 -1.21
N THR A 48 -1.97 17.53 -2.40
CA THR A 48 -1.37 18.52 -3.30
C THR A 48 -2.33 18.84 -4.44
N VAL A 49 -2.73 20.11 -4.56
CA VAL A 49 -3.45 20.59 -5.75
C VAL A 49 -2.44 20.88 -6.86
N VAL A 50 -2.48 20.11 -7.93
CA VAL A 50 -1.64 20.31 -9.11
C VAL A 50 -2.45 21.04 -10.16
N SER A 51 -1.93 22.18 -10.63
CA SER A 51 -2.51 22.97 -11.72
C SER A 51 -1.55 22.96 -12.89
N GLY A 52 -1.90 22.25 -13.97
CA GLY A 52 -1.12 22.28 -15.21
C GLY A 52 -1.47 23.52 -16.03
N ASN A 53 -0.47 24.36 -16.32
CA ASN A 53 -0.58 25.34 -17.39
C ASN A 53 -0.13 24.67 -18.69
N VAL A 54 -1.04 23.96 -19.37
CA VAL A 54 -0.76 23.40 -20.69
C VAL A 54 -0.79 24.55 -21.69
N GLY A 55 0.39 25.10 -21.97
CA GLY A 55 0.57 26.12 -23.00
C GLY A 55 0.00 25.65 -24.32
N PHE A 56 -0.81 26.51 -24.94
CA PHE A 56 -1.41 26.33 -26.27
C PHE A 56 -2.32 25.09 -26.39
N SER A 57 -3.58 25.21 -25.92
CA SER A 57 -4.78 24.90 -26.73
C SER A 57 -5.97 24.27 -25.98
N PHE A 58 -5.87 23.74 -24.76
CA PHE A 58 -7.04 23.15 -24.10
C PHE A 58 -6.97 23.22 -22.56
N GLY A 59 -7.54 24.27 -21.96
CA GLY A 59 -7.99 24.35 -20.55
C GLY A 59 -7.00 24.03 -19.42
N SER A 60 -6.92 24.90 -18.41
CA SER A 60 -6.14 24.65 -17.19
C SER A 60 -6.62 23.36 -16.47
N THR A 61 -5.86 22.26 -16.57
CA THR A 61 -6.22 21.00 -15.92
C THR A 61 -5.78 21.02 -14.46
N LYS A 62 -6.73 21.22 -13.54
CA LYS A 62 -6.51 21.17 -12.08
C LYS A 62 -6.94 19.83 -11.52
N TYR A 63 -6.08 19.17 -10.75
CA TYR A 63 -6.39 17.91 -10.07
C TYR A 63 -5.72 17.82 -8.69
N VAL A 64 -6.30 17.01 -7.80
CA VAL A 64 -5.76 16.77 -6.46
C VAL A 64 -5.04 15.42 -6.44
N VAL A 65 -3.83 15.41 -5.87
CA VAL A 65 -3.02 14.22 -5.65
C VAL A 65 -2.86 13.99 -4.15
N TYR A 66 -3.08 12.75 -3.71
CA TYR A 66 -2.93 12.31 -2.33
C TYR A 66 -1.63 11.54 -2.18
N SER A 67 -0.80 11.94 -1.21
CA SER A 67 0.44 11.22 -0.86
C SER A 67 0.12 10.15 0.17
N ILE A 68 0.27 8.89 -0.18
CA ILE A 68 0.01 7.73 0.67
C ILE A 68 1.36 7.20 1.18
N ARG A 69 1.43 6.91 2.48
CA ARG A 69 2.56 6.29 3.15
C ARG A 69 2.11 4.97 3.75
N LEU A 70 2.71 3.88 3.28
CA LEU A 70 2.47 2.54 3.79
C LEU A 70 3.70 2.07 4.58
N GLU A 71 3.45 1.32 5.64
CA GLU A 71 4.48 0.62 6.41
C GLU A 71 4.19 -0.87 6.33
N THR A 72 5.16 -1.64 5.84
CA THR A 72 5.04 -3.09 5.81
C THR A 72 5.33 -3.68 7.18
N VAL A 73 4.86 -4.91 7.41
CA VAL A 73 5.21 -5.71 8.60
C VAL A 73 6.72 -5.89 8.78
N GLN A 74 7.49 -5.86 7.68
CA GLN A 74 8.95 -5.92 7.67
C GLN A 74 9.63 -4.57 7.93
N GLY A 75 8.86 -3.52 8.27
CA GLY A 75 9.37 -2.17 8.53
C GLY A 75 9.74 -1.37 7.28
N THR A 76 9.45 -1.88 6.08
CA THR A 76 9.69 -1.14 4.83
C THR A 76 8.64 -0.03 4.68
N LYS A 77 9.10 1.18 4.37
CA LYS A 77 8.22 2.33 4.13
C LYS A 77 8.04 2.55 2.63
N ILE A 78 6.80 2.53 2.16
CA ILE A 78 6.44 2.75 0.76
C ILE A 78 5.70 4.07 0.66
N VAL A 79 6.09 4.94 -0.28
CA VAL A 79 5.42 6.21 -0.54
C VAL A 79 4.92 6.22 -1.97
N LEU A 80 3.62 6.48 -2.15
CA LEU A 80 2.99 6.50 -3.46
C LEU A 80 2.00 7.67 -3.58
N ARG A 81 1.73 8.12 -4.80
CA ARG A 81 0.93 9.33 -5.06
C ARG A 81 -0.22 8.99 -5.99
N LYS A 82 -1.45 9.22 -5.55
CA LYS A 82 -2.67 8.77 -6.26
C LYS A 82 -3.71 9.86 -6.38
N ARG A 83 -4.44 9.87 -7.49
CA ARG A 83 -5.63 10.72 -7.67
C ARG A 83 -6.88 10.00 -7.17
N PHE A 84 -7.90 10.75 -6.73
CA PHE A 84 -9.17 10.18 -6.25
C PHE A 84 -9.80 9.19 -7.24
N SER A 85 -9.70 9.45 -8.55
CA SER A 85 -10.21 8.54 -9.58
C SER A 85 -9.55 7.17 -9.59
N GLU A 86 -8.30 7.05 -9.13
CA GLU A 86 -7.62 5.74 -9.01
C GLU A 86 -8.17 4.91 -7.85
N PHE A 87 -8.56 5.55 -6.75
CA PHE A 87 -9.23 4.86 -5.63
C PHE A 87 -10.61 4.36 -6.03
N VAL A 88 -11.34 5.14 -6.84
CA VAL A 88 -12.64 4.74 -7.40
C VAL A 88 -12.48 3.47 -8.23
N LYS A 89 -11.50 3.44 -9.14
CA LYS A 89 -11.19 2.23 -9.95
C LYS A 89 -10.82 1.05 -9.07
N LEU A 90 -9.96 1.27 -8.06
CA LEU A 90 -9.58 0.23 -7.11
C LEU A 90 -10.81 -0.37 -6.42
N ARG A 91 -11.73 0.46 -5.91
CA ARG A 91 -12.96 -0.04 -5.28
C ARG A 91 -13.84 -0.82 -6.24
N GLU A 92 -13.99 -0.35 -7.48
CA GLU A 92 -14.75 -1.06 -8.50
C GLU A 92 -14.16 -2.46 -8.78
N GLU A 93 -12.83 -2.58 -8.86
CA GLU A 93 -12.12 -3.86 -9.02
C GLU A 93 -12.28 -4.76 -7.77
N LEU A 94 -12.19 -4.18 -6.57
CA LEU A 94 -12.34 -4.94 -5.31
C LEU A 94 -13.77 -5.46 -5.11
N LEU A 95 -14.79 -4.71 -5.55
CA LEU A 95 -16.19 -5.15 -5.47
C LEU A 95 -16.48 -6.38 -6.33
N GLN A 96 -15.66 -6.66 -7.35
CA GLN A 96 -15.76 -7.90 -8.12
C GLN A 96 -15.23 -9.11 -7.34
N ILE A 97 -14.40 -8.87 -6.32
CA ILE A 97 -13.80 -9.92 -5.48
C ILE A 97 -14.66 -10.16 -4.24
N GLN A 98 -15.14 -9.08 -3.61
CA GLN A 98 -15.89 -9.16 -2.34
C GLN A 98 -16.95 -8.06 -2.25
N GLN A 99 -18.14 -8.40 -1.75
CA GLN A 99 -19.24 -7.44 -1.61
C GLN A 99 -19.04 -6.46 -0.44
N ASN A 100 -18.30 -6.85 0.60
CA ASN A 100 -18.11 -6.07 1.84
C ASN A 100 -16.94 -5.08 1.77
N VAL A 101 -16.74 -4.43 0.63
CA VAL A 101 -15.69 -3.40 0.48
C VAL A 101 -16.17 -2.07 1.08
N PRO A 102 -15.39 -1.42 1.95
CA PRO A 102 -15.78 -0.15 2.57
C PRO A 102 -16.16 0.89 1.52
N SER A 103 -17.13 1.74 1.87
CA SER A 103 -17.57 2.81 0.99
C SER A 103 -16.47 3.87 0.85
N LEU A 104 -16.27 4.37 -0.38
CA LEU A 104 -15.45 5.57 -0.58
C LEU A 104 -16.26 6.80 -0.14
N PRO A 105 -15.58 7.85 0.38
CA PRO A 105 -16.24 9.13 0.59
C PRO A 105 -16.88 9.61 -0.72
N ALA A 106 -18.09 10.16 -0.62
CA ALA A 106 -18.95 10.42 -1.76
C ALA A 106 -18.26 11.24 -2.88
N LYS A 107 -18.60 10.91 -4.13
CA LYS A 107 -18.24 11.70 -5.32
C LYS A 107 -19.02 13.03 -5.27
N THR A 108 -18.42 14.09 -4.73
CA THR A 108 -19.05 15.43 -4.75
C THR A 108 -18.74 16.16 -6.05
N VAL A 109 -19.79 16.52 -6.77
CA VAL A 109 -19.75 17.37 -7.98
C VAL A 109 -19.72 18.83 -7.52
N GLY A 110 -18.71 19.60 -7.91
CA GLY A 110 -18.68 21.07 -7.75
C GLY A 110 -17.94 21.68 -6.55
N ARG A 111 -17.48 20.89 -5.54
CA ARG A 111 -16.69 21.39 -4.37
C ARG A 111 -15.32 20.72 -4.20
N GLN A 112 -14.74 20.24 -5.30
CA GLN A 112 -13.53 19.40 -5.27
C GLN A 112 -12.24 20.12 -4.82
N PHE A 113 -12.27 21.44 -4.63
CA PHE A 113 -11.11 22.26 -4.27
C PHE A 113 -11.25 22.96 -2.91
N ASP A 114 -12.35 22.77 -2.19
CA ASP A 114 -12.50 23.31 -0.84
C ASP A 114 -11.61 22.53 0.14
N ASN A 115 -10.76 23.22 0.91
CA ASN A 115 -9.83 22.57 1.84
C ASN A 115 -10.52 21.61 2.81
N SER A 116 -11.69 21.99 3.35
CA SER A 116 -12.49 21.13 4.24
C SER A 116 -12.94 19.85 3.54
N PHE A 117 -13.31 19.96 2.25
CA PHE A 117 -13.73 18.81 1.45
C PHE A 117 -12.56 17.89 1.10
N ILE A 118 -11.41 18.47 0.75
CA ILE A 118 -10.20 17.71 0.46
C ILE A 118 -9.76 16.93 1.71
N GLU A 119 -9.82 17.55 2.89
CA GLU A 119 -9.47 16.90 4.16
C GLU A 119 -10.47 15.80 4.55
N HIS A 120 -11.77 16.06 4.42
CA HIS A 120 -12.80 15.03 4.65
C HIS A 120 -12.60 13.82 3.73
N ARG A 121 -12.32 14.08 2.44
CA ARG A 121 -11.99 13.04 1.47
C ARG A 121 -10.69 12.33 1.84
N ARG A 122 -9.64 13.04 2.26
CA ARG A 122 -8.36 12.45 2.70
C ARG A 122 -8.57 11.41 3.80
N ARG A 123 -9.33 11.75 4.85
CA ARG A 123 -9.67 10.84 5.95
C ARG A 123 -10.46 9.62 5.48
N GLY A 124 -11.45 9.82 4.61
CA GLY A 124 -12.23 8.71 4.05
C GLY A 124 -11.38 7.77 3.16
N LEU A 125 -10.45 8.33 2.39
CA LEU A 125 -9.51 7.54 1.59
C LEU A 125 -8.51 6.77 2.45
N GLU A 126 -8.04 7.39 3.54
CA GLU A 126 -7.15 6.76 4.52
C GLU A 126 -7.85 5.59 5.20
N PHE A 127 -9.06 5.81 5.71
CA PHE A 127 -9.88 4.74 6.28
C PHE A 127 -10.14 3.60 5.29
N PHE A 128 -10.53 3.93 4.06
CA PHE A 128 -10.76 2.95 3.00
C PHE A 128 -9.51 2.10 2.73
N LEU A 129 -8.35 2.73 2.51
CA LEU A 129 -7.13 1.99 2.22
C LEU A 129 -6.67 1.16 3.41
N THR A 130 -6.73 1.70 4.63
CA THR A 130 -6.37 0.96 5.83
C THR A 130 -7.25 -0.27 5.97
N ALA A 131 -8.57 -0.14 5.84
CA ALA A 131 -9.49 -1.28 5.94
C ALA A 131 -9.21 -2.36 4.88
N VAL A 132 -8.90 -1.98 3.64
CA VAL A 132 -8.61 -2.93 2.56
C VAL A 132 -7.23 -3.57 2.69
N LEU A 133 -6.21 -2.80 3.11
CA LEU A 133 -4.84 -3.29 3.26
C LEU A 133 -4.65 -4.16 4.50
N LEU A 134 -5.47 -3.97 5.52
CA LEU A 134 -5.47 -4.80 6.73
C LEU A 134 -6.37 -6.03 6.60
N ASP A 135 -7.18 -6.14 5.54
CA ASP A 135 -7.96 -7.33 5.27
C ASP A 135 -7.04 -8.43 4.66
N PRO A 136 -6.88 -9.59 5.33
CA PRO A 136 -6.09 -10.70 4.82
C PRO A 136 -6.50 -11.15 3.41
N THR A 137 -7.79 -11.15 3.12
CA THR A 137 -8.36 -11.66 1.87
C THR A 137 -8.17 -10.68 0.71
N LEU A 138 -8.24 -9.38 0.98
CA LEU A 138 -8.11 -8.33 -0.04
C LEU A 138 -6.66 -7.84 -0.24
N SER A 139 -5.86 -7.77 0.82
CA SER A 139 -4.51 -7.19 0.79
C SER A 139 -3.57 -7.88 -0.22
N ASN A 140 -3.77 -9.18 -0.46
CA ASN A 140 -2.96 -9.98 -1.37
C ASN A 140 -3.50 -10.08 -2.81
N THR A 141 -4.60 -9.40 -3.10
CA THR A 141 -5.24 -9.42 -4.42
C THR A 141 -4.45 -8.65 -5.48
N ALA A 142 -4.58 -9.06 -6.75
CA ALA A 142 -3.97 -8.39 -7.89
C ALA A 142 -4.27 -6.88 -8.01
N PRO A 143 -5.51 -6.37 -7.80
CA PRO A 143 -5.80 -4.94 -7.87
C PRO A 143 -5.02 -4.12 -6.83
N ILE A 144 -4.86 -4.63 -5.59
CA ILE A 144 -4.08 -3.95 -4.55
C ILE A 144 -2.60 -3.89 -4.90
N LYS A 145 -2.02 -5.01 -5.33
CA LYS A 145 -0.62 -5.05 -5.78
C LYS A 145 -0.37 -4.07 -6.92
N ARG A 146 -1.27 -4.01 -7.90
CA ARG A 146 -1.20 -3.05 -9.01
C ARG A 146 -1.35 -1.61 -8.55
N PHE A 147 -2.24 -1.34 -7.60
CA PHE A 147 -2.44 -0.01 -7.06
C PHE A 147 -1.20 0.52 -6.34
N VAL A 148 -0.51 -0.34 -5.60
CA VAL A 148 0.70 0.03 -4.84
C VAL A 148 1.93 0.19 -5.73
N LEU A 149 2.07 -0.64 -6.78
CA LEU A 149 3.27 -0.68 -7.63
C LEU A 149 3.26 0.32 -8.81
N ARG A 150 2.13 0.95 -9.12
CA ARG A 150 1.96 1.84 -10.28
C ARG A 150 1.88 3.30 -9.87
#